data_AF-K5Z6H8-F1
#
_entry.id   AF-K5Z6H8-F1
#
_cell.length_a   1.000
_cell.length_b   1.000
_cell.length_c   1.000
_cell.angle_alpha   90.00
_cell.angle_beta   90.00
_cell.angle_gamma   90.00
#
_symmetry.space_group_name_H-M   'P 1'
#
loop_
_entity.id
_entity.type
_entity.pdbx_description
1 polymer ?
#
loop_
_entity_poly.entity_id
_entity_poly.type
_entity_poly.pdbx_seq_one_letter_code
_entity_poly.pdbx_strand_id
1 'polypeptide(L)'
;MCARYRLVRNPDPTGKHKKQALHPRVVPYGTLRVNDLMYQVESRSGLSAGDVKGVLQTLADVMADKLEEGYIVELEGIGFFSLSLSSRPVMDKSEIRSESIHFRSVNFRCGKYLKKKLKTMHLERMPETQSTLPSFEERLRRLTNHLNTHHYITCGDYRELTGCSKYRALQDLNKLIDEGKLAKHGYRSTRVYSFPSAISE
;
A
#
# COMPACT_ATOMS: atom_id res chain seq x y z
N MET A 1 -23.92 2.93 -4.30
CA MET A 1 -22.74 3.04 -3.42
C MET A 1 -22.01 4.34 -3.72
N CYS A 2 -21.40 4.97 -2.72
CA CYS A 2 -20.57 6.18 -2.88
C CYS A 2 -19.18 5.96 -2.27
N ALA A 3 -18.23 6.84 -2.61
CA ALA A 3 -16.88 6.77 -2.06
C ALA A 3 -16.88 7.20 -0.59
N ARG A 4 -16.16 6.45 0.23
CA ARG A 4 -16.06 6.67 1.68
C ARG A 4 -14.77 7.38 2.05
N TYR A 5 -14.82 8.20 3.09
CA TYR A 5 -13.62 8.86 3.62
C TYR A 5 -13.55 8.83 5.15
N ARG A 6 -12.32 8.94 5.67
CA ARG A 6 -12.01 9.18 7.07
C ARG A 6 -11.12 10.41 7.22
N LEU A 7 -11.18 11.07 8.38
CA LEU A 7 -10.29 12.18 8.71
C LEU A 7 -9.04 11.62 9.41
N VAL A 8 -7.85 11.96 8.89
CA VAL A 8 -6.56 11.51 9.44
C VAL A 8 -5.68 12.73 9.67
N ARG A 9 -4.97 12.77 10.80
CA ARG A 9 -3.96 13.79 11.05
C ARG A 9 -2.78 13.57 10.13
N ASN A 10 -2.23 14.64 9.57
CA ASN A 10 -0.97 14.51 8.84
C ASN A 10 0.15 14.08 9.81
N PRO A 11 1.14 13.30 9.34
CA PRO A 11 2.39 13.12 10.07
C PRO A 11 2.99 14.50 10.39
N ASP A 12 3.55 14.67 11.59
CA ASP A 12 4.27 15.89 11.94
C ASP A 12 5.73 15.75 11.45
N PRO A 13 6.11 16.40 10.33
CA PRO A 13 7.48 16.29 9.81
C PRO A 13 8.51 16.98 10.72
N THR A 14 8.06 17.84 11.65
CA THR A 14 8.94 18.61 12.54
C THR A 14 9.09 18.00 13.93
N GLY A 15 8.30 16.98 14.27
CA GLY A 15 8.34 16.32 15.58
C GLY A 15 7.96 17.21 16.77
N LYS A 16 7.41 18.41 16.54
CA LYS A 16 7.09 19.38 17.60
C LYS A 16 5.78 19.07 18.34
N HIS A 17 5.17 17.92 18.07
CA HIS A 17 3.95 17.40 18.71
C HIS A 17 2.79 18.41 18.76
N LYS A 18 2.71 19.32 17.78
CA LYS A 18 1.57 20.24 17.65
C LYS A 18 0.36 19.47 17.11
N LYS A 19 -0.86 19.84 17.53
CA LYS A 19 -2.10 19.29 16.94
C LYS A 19 -2.12 19.57 15.43
N GLN A 20 -1.94 18.52 14.63
CA GLN A 20 -1.93 18.59 13.17
C GLN A 20 -3.35 18.68 12.59
N ALA A 21 -3.49 19.37 11.47
CA ALA A 21 -4.74 19.45 10.72
C ALA A 21 -5.21 18.04 10.28
N LEU A 22 -6.53 17.86 10.28
CA LEU A 22 -7.17 16.66 9.75
C LEU A 22 -7.37 16.81 8.25
N HIS A 23 -7.00 15.79 7.49
CA HIS A 23 -7.25 15.71 6.06
C HIS A 23 -8.12 14.50 5.71
N PRO A 24 -9.07 14.64 4.78
CA PRO A 24 -9.84 13.51 4.30
C PRO A 24 -8.94 12.55 3.52
N ARG A 25 -9.07 11.26 3.83
CA ARG A 25 -8.45 10.16 3.10
C ARG A 25 -9.55 9.21 2.66
N VAL A 26 -9.54 8.82 1.38
CA VAL A 26 -10.47 7.81 0.85
C VAL A 26 -10.23 6.49 1.58
N VAL A 27 -11.31 5.82 1.97
CA VAL A 27 -11.28 4.44 2.44
C VAL A 27 -11.63 3.56 1.25
N PRO A 28 -10.65 2.90 0.62
CA PRO A 28 -10.92 2.07 -0.54
C PRO A 28 -11.75 0.85 -0.13
N TYR A 29 -12.73 0.46 -0.96
CA TYR A 29 -13.45 -0.81 -0.80
C TYR A 29 -12.58 -2.01 -1.18
N GLY A 30 -11.58 -1.80 -2.04
CA GLY A 30 -10.70 -2.82 -2.56
C GLY A 30 -10.10 -2.37 -3.89
N THR A 31 -9.50 -3.32 -4.60
CA THR A 31 -8.97 -3.15 -5.95
C THR A 31 -9.74 -4.07 -6.89
N LEU A 32 -10.40 -3.50 -7.89
CA LEU A 32 -11.05 -4.26 -8.95
C LEU A 32 -10.02 -4.57 -10.04
N ARG A 33 -9.94 -5.84 -10.44
CA ARG A 33 -9.16 -6.32 -11.58
C ARG A 33 -10.02 -6.24 -12.85
N VAL A 34 -9.38 -6.37 -14.01
CA VAL A 34 -10.08 -6.38 -15.32
C VAL A 34 -11.24 -7.37 -15.31
N ASN A 35 -11.04 -8.60 -14.82
CA ASN A 35 -12.11 -9.61 -14.71
C ASN A 35 -13.34 -9.13 -13.92
N ASP A 36 -13.12 -8.39 -12.83
CA ASP A 36 -14.22 -7.89 -11.98
C ASP A 36 -15.05 -6.81 -12.69
N LEU A 37 -14.45 -6.16 -13.70
CA LEU A 37 -15.09 -5.12 -14.51
C LEU A 37 -15.79 -5.69 -15.76
N MET A 38 -15.43 -6.89 -16.21
CA MET A 38 -15.93 -7.45 -17.48
C MET A 38 -17.44 -7.58 -17.52
N TYR A 39 -18.08 -7.99 -16.42
CA TYR A 39 -19.54 -8.04 -16.35
C TYR A 39 -20.19 -6.70 -16.74
N GLN A 40 -19.61 -5.57 -16.32
CA GLN A 40 -20.13 -4.23 -16.66
C GLN A 40 -19.77 -3.78 -18.07
N VAL A 41 -18.69 -4.32 -18.66
CA VAL A 41 -18.24 -3.99 -20.01
C VAL A 41 -19.06 -4.77 -21.04
N GLU A 42 -19.23 -6.08 -20.81
CA GLU A 42 -20.07 -6.97 -21.63
C GLU A 42 -21.53 -6.50 -21.62
N SER A 43 -22.04 -6.01 -20.48
CA SER A 43 -23.41 -5.48 -20.44
C SER A 43 -23.61 -4.16 -21.20
N ARG A 44 -22.52 -3.49 -21.63
CA ARG A 44 -22.52 -2.17 -22.28
C ARG A 44 -21.98 -2.20 -23.70
N SER A 45 -21.49 -3.34 -24.16
CA SER A 45 -20.84 -3.50 -25.46
C SER A 45 -21.06 -4.92 -26.00
N GLY A 46 -20.81 -5.14 -27.29
CA GLY A 46 -20.81 -6.49 -27.86
C GLY A 46 -19.48 -7.25 -27.70
N LEU A 47 -18.55 -6.73 -26.87
CA LEU A 47 -17.21 -7.29 -26.73
C LEU A 47 -17.18 -8.36 -25.64
N SER A 48 -16.54 -9.49 -25.91
CA SER A 48 -16.30 -10.52 -24.89
C SER A 48 -15.18 -10.09 -23.93
N ALA A 49 -15.14 -10.68 -22.74
CA ALA A 49 -14.00 -10.54 -21.83
C ALA A 49 -12.66 -10.91 -22.48
N GLY A 50 -12.65 -11.83 -23.46
CA GLY A 50 -11.46 -12.20 -24.22
C GLY A 50 -10.97 -11.06 -25.11
N ASP A 51 -11.88 -10.46 -25.88
CA ASP A 51 -11.56 -9.35 -26.79
C ASP A 51 -11.01 -8.15 -26.02
N VAL A 52 -11.66 -7.78 -24.91
CA VAL A 52 -11.24 -6.63 -24.10
C VAL A 52 -9.84 -6.84 -23.52
N LYS A 53 -9.53 -8.05 -23.04
CA LYS A 53 -8.19 -8.37 -22.54
C LYS A 53 -7.15 -8.32 -23.64
N GLY A 54 -7.46 -8.87 -24.81
CA GLY A 54 -6.57 -8.83 -25.98
C GLY A 54 -6.24 -7.39 -26.36
N VAL A 55 -7.25 -6.52 -26.47
CA VAL A 55 -7.06 -5.10 -26.78
C VAL A 55 -6.23 -4.40 -25.70
N LEU A 56 -6.52 -4.62 -24.42
CA LEU A 56 -5.76 -3.99 -23.32
C LEU A 56 -4.29 -4.41 -23.31
N GLN A 57 -4.00 -5.69 -23.58
CA GLN A 57 -2.63 -6.18 -23.65
C GLN A 57 -1.89 -5.61 -24.86
N THR A 58 -2.48 -5.71 -26.06
CA THR A 58 -1.89 -5.15 -27.28
C THR A 58 -1.64 -3.65 -27.15
N LEU A 59 -2.57 -2.91 -26.54
CA LEU A 59 -2.40 -1.48 -26.30
C LEU A 59 -1.25 -1.22 -25.33
N ALA A 60 -1.11 -2.02 -24.26
CA ALA A 60 0.00 -1.90 -23.32
C ALA A 60 1.36 -2.14 -23.99
N ASP A 61 1.45 -3.12 -24.89
CA ASP A 61 2.67 -3.43 -25.63
C ASP A 61 3.04 -2.27 -26.58
N VAL A 62 2.09 -1.79 -27.39
CA VAL A 62 2.30 -0.63 -28.29
C VAL A 62 2.65 0.63 -27.49
N MET A 63 2.04 0.83 -26.31
CA MET A 63 2.39 1.95 -25.44
C MET A 63 3.82 1.85 -24.93
N ALA A 64 4.31 0.66 -24.59
CA ALA A 64 5.68 0.47 -24.15
C ALA A 64 6.67 0.88 -25.25
N ASP A 65 6.45 0.41 -26.48
CA ASP A 65 7.28 0.76 -27.64
C ASP A 65 7.32 2.28 -27.88
N LYS A 66 6.15 2.93 -27.86
CA LYS A 66 6.07 4.38 -28.11
C LYS A 66 6.63 5.23 -26.98
N LEU A 67 6.51 4.77 -25.74
CA LEU A 67 7.18 5.42 -24.61
C LEU A 67 8.70 5.27 -24.74
N GLU A 68 9.21 4.09 -25.12
CA GLU A 68 10.64 3.85 -25.35
C GLU A 68 11.21 4.75 -26.45
N GLU A 69 10.44 5.01 -27.51
CA GLU A 69 10.76 5.98 -28.57
C GLU A 69 10.72 7.46 -28.08
N GLY A 70 10.29 7.71 -26.84
CA GLY A 70 10.24 9.04 -26.22
C GLY A 70 8.93 9.81 -26.45
N TYR A 71 7.90 9.18 -27.02
CA TYR A 71 6.59 9.81 -27.17
C TYR A 71 5.83 9.89 -25.84
N ILE A 72 4.85 10.81 -25.81
CA ILE A 72 3.81 10.83 -24.78
C ILE A 72 2.57 10.16 -25.39
N VAL A 73 2.05 9.15 -24.72
CA VAL A 73 0.82 8.49 -25.17
C VAL A 73 -0.37 9.09 -24.45
N GLU A 74 -1.33 9.63 -25.21
CA GLU A 74 -2.65 9.98 -24.71
C GLU A 74 -3.63 8.86 -25.03
N LEU A 75 -4.30 8.36 -23.99
CA LEU A 75 -5.50 7.55 -24.14
C LEU A 75 -6.70 8.46 -23.88
N GLU A 76 -7.48 8.72 -24.93
CA GLU A 76 -8.64 9.60 -24.86
C GLU A 76 -9.58 9.17 -23.73
N GLY A 77 -10.04 10.15 -22.94
CA GLY A 77 -10.91 9.90 -21.79
C GLY A 77 -10.20 9.40 -20.52
N ILE A 78 -8.99 8.84 -20.64
CA ILE A 78 -8.22 8.26 -19.51
C ILE A 78 -7.14 9.24 -19.05
N GLY A 79 -6.19 9.60 -19.92
CA GLY A 79 -5.10 10.50 -19.58
C GLY A 79 -3.83 10.29 -20.39
N PHE A 80 -2.73 10.84 -19.87
CA PHE A 80 -1.43 10.88 -20.52
C PHE A 80 -0.41 10.03 -19.78
N PHE A 81 0.40 9.31 -20.53
CA PHE A 81 1.52 8.50 -20.06
C PHE A 81 2.81 9.08 -20.62
N SER A 82 3.79 9.36 -19.76
CA SER A 82 5.08 9.91 -20.17
C SER A 82 6.23 9.32 -19.38
N LEU A 83 7.43 9.30 -19.95
CA LEU A 83 8.62 8.84 -19.25
C LEU A 83 9.11 9.87 -18.21
N SER A 84 9.79 9.35 -17.19
CA SER A 84 10.69 10.11 -16.33
C SER A 84 12.04 9.44 -16.31
N LEU A 85 13.09 10.27 -16.28
CA LEU A 85 14.47 9.84 -16.18
C LEU A 85 15.02 10.16 -14.79
N SER A 86 16.05 9.43 -14.37
CA SER A 86 16.80 9.73 -13.15
C SER A 86 18.30 9.68 -13.40
N SER A 87 19.00 10.53 -12.66
CA SER A 87 20.46 10.56 -12.56
C SER A 87 20.87 11.08 -11.19
N ARG A 88 22.18 11.07 -10.90
CA ARG A 88 22.71 11.91 -9.83
C ARG A 88 22.47 13.38 -10.15
N PRO A 89 22.25 14.25 -9.15
CA PRO A 89 22.21 15.69 -9.38
C PRO A 89 23.60 16.18 -9.80
N VAL A 90 23.63 17.12 -10.75
CA VAL A 90 24.83 17.80 -11.23
C VAL A 90 24.54 19.29 -11.35
N MET A 91 25.56 20.12 -11.16
CA MET A 91 25.42 21.58 -11.31
C MET A 91 25.78 22.01 -12.73
N ASP A 92 26.78 21.36 -13.34
CA ASP A 92 27.20 21.58 -14.72
C ASP A 92 26.91 20.39 -15.64
N LYS A 93 26.57 20.68 -16.90
CA LYS A 93 26.23 19.65 -17.91
C LYS A 93 27.40 18.69 -18.23
N SER A 94 28.64 19.16 -18.10
CA SER A 94 29.85 18.36 -18.35
C SER A 94 30.10 17.29 -17.29
N GLU A 95 29.48 17.41 -16.11
CA GLU A 95 29.66 16.44 -15.02
C GLU A 95 28.91 15.14 -15.26
N ILE A 96 27.91 15.13 -16.15
CA ILE A 96 27.06 13.97 -16.40
C ILE A 96 27.29 13.42 -17.82
N ARG A 97 27.42 12.10 -17.90
CA ARG A 97 27.46 11.37 -19.16
C ARG A 97 26.12 10.68 -19.44
N SER A 98 25.83 10.38 -20.69
CA SER A 98 24.60 9.71 -21.12
C SER A 98 24.36 8.39 -20.39
N GLU A 99 25.42 7.62 -20.12
CA GLU A 99 25.36 6.33 -19.44
C GLU A 99 24.95 6.46 -17.96
N SER A 100 25.00 7.66 -17.40
CA SER A 100 24.53 7.94 -16.03
C SER A 100 23.04 8.29 -15.96
N ILE A 101 22.37 8.42 -17.11
CA ILE A 101 20.95 8.74 -17.22
C ILE A 101 20.17 7.45 -17.45
N HIS A 102 19.18 7.19 -16.60
CA HIS A 102 18.43 5.93 -16.62
C HIS A 102 16.94 6.20 -16.64
N PHE A 103 16.17 5.28 -17.23
CA PHE A 103 14.73 5.24 -17.06
C PHE A 103 14.39 5.11 -15.57
N ARG A 104 13.49 5.98 -15.09
CA ARG A 104 13.02 5.97 -13.70
C ARG A 104 11.65 5.32 -13.58
N SER A 105 10.68 5.85 -14.32
CA SER A 105 9.28 5.42 -14.24
C SER A 105 8.43 5.99 -15.37
N VAL A 106 7.25 5.41 -15.58
CA VAL A 106 6.17 6.02 -16.36
C VAL A 106 5.29 6.85 -15.43
N ASN A 107 5.10 8.12 -15.78
CA ASN A 107 4.18 9.03 -15.11
C ASN A 107 2.79 8.92 -15.73
N PHE A 108 1.76 8.99 -14.89
CA PHE A 108 0.38 9.13 -15.33
C PHE A 108 -0.19 10.50 -14.95
N ARG A 109 -0.75 11.19 -15.93
CA ARG A 109 -1.53 12.41 -15.72
C ARG A 109 -2.98 12.17 -16.14
N CYS A 110 -3.88 12.19 -15.16
CA CYS A 110 -5.32 12.01 -15.37
C CYS A 110 -5.90 13.02 -16.37
N GLY A 111 -6.67 12.53 -17.34
CA GLY A 111 -7.31 13.33 -18.37
C GLY A 111 -8.45 14.22 -17.83
N LYS A 112 -8.78 15.27 -18.58
CA LYS A 112 -9.83 16.23 -18.18
C LYS A 112 -11.21 15.58 -18.06
N TYR A 113 -11.52 14.61 -18.93
CA TYR A 113 -12.79 13.90 -18.95
C TYR A 113 -13.05 13.17 -17.63
N LEU A 114 -12.14 12.29 -17.22
CA LEU A 114 -12.26 11.51 -15.98
C LEU A 114 -12.30 12.42 -14.74
N LYS A 115 -11.44 13.45 -14.71
CA LYS A 115 -11.44 14.45 -13.63
C LYS A 115 -12.79 15.17 -13.52
N LYS A 116 -13.41 15.54 -14.64
CA LYS A 116 -14.71 16.22 -14.67
C LYS A 116 -15.83 15.30 -14.18
N LYS A 117 -15.83 14.02 -14.60
CA LYS A 117 -16.80 13.00 -14.16
C LYS A 117 -16.78 12.77 -12.65
N LEU A 118 -15.62 12.89 -12.02
CA LEU A 118 -15.45 12.66 -10.58
C LEU A 118 -15.61 13.92 -9.72
N LYS A 119 -15.63 15.12 -10.32
CA LYS A 119 -15.67 16.40 -9.58
C LYS A 119 -16.90 16.54 -8.68
N THR A 120 -18.03 15.96 -9.09
CA THR A 120 -19.31 16.04 -8.39
C THR A 120 -19.67 14.74 -7.67
N MET A 121 -18.69 13.85 -7.42
CA MET A 121 -18.98 12.59 -6.74
C MET A 121 -19.49 12.83 -5.31
N HIS A 122 -20.43 11.99 -4.88
CA HIS A 122 -20.90 11.99 -3.50
C HIS A 122 -19.89 11.28 -2.59
N LEU A 123 -19.66 11.87 -1.41
CA LEU A 123 -18.76 11.35 -0.39
C LEU A 123 -19.51 11.06 0.90
N GLU A 124 -19.25 9.90 1.48
CA GLU A 124 -19.79 9.49 2.78
C GLU A 124 -18.66 9.43 3.82
N ARG A 125 -18.84 10.11 4.96
CA ARG A 125 -17.92 9.96 6.08
C ARG A 125 -18.17 8.60 6.72
N MET A 126 -17.13 7.79 6.84
CA MET A 126 -17.28 6.57 7.63
C MET A 126 -17.48 6.95 9.10
N PRO A 127 -18.43 6.31 9.80
CA PRO A 127 -18.51 6.44 11.24
C PRO A 127 -17.15 6.07 11.82
N GLU A 128 -16.74 6.78 12.86
CA GLU A 128 -15.53 6.46 13.58
C GLU A 128 -15.73 5.10 14.24
N THR A 129 -15.33 4.04 13.53
CA THR A 129 -15.08 2.76 14.18
C THR A 129 -13.87 3.02 15.04
N GLN A 130 -14.11 3.12 16.34
CA GLN A 130 -13.10 2.81 17.33
C GLN A 130 -12.70 1.35 17.11
N SER A 131 -11.88 1.07 16.09
CA SER A 131 -10.91 -0.01 16.23
C SER A 131 -9.88 0.54 17.22
N THR A 132 -10.28 0.66 18.48
CA THR A 132 -9.35 0.96 19.55
C THR A 132 -8.40 -0.21 19.54
N LEU A 133 -7.19 0.07 19.06
CA LEU A 133 -6.09 -0.83 19.28
C LEU A 133 -6.13 -1.18 20.78
N PRO A 134 -6.20 -2.46 21.15
CA PRO A 134 -6.20 -2.83 22.55
C PRO A 134 -4.96 -2.24 23.24
N SER A 135 -5.03 -1.94 24.53
CA SER A 135 -3.87 -1.46 25.30
C SER A 135 -2.69 -2.43 25.17
N PHE A 136 -1.46 -1.98 25.43
CA PHE A 136 -0.31 -2.90 25.39
C PHE A 136 -0.50 -4.10 26.33
N GLU A 137 -1.09 -3.86 27.49
CA GLU A 137 -1.43 -4.90 28.47
C GLU A 137 -2.44 -5.92 27.91
N GLU A 138 -3.50 -5.47 27.24
CA GLU A 138 -4.47 -6.36 26.61
C GLU A 138 -3.85 -7.14 25.44
N ARG A 139 -2.96 -6.52 24.66
CA ARG A 139 -2.21 -7.21 23.60
C ARG A 139 -1.27 -8.27 24.17
N LEU A 140 -0.59 -7.97 25.28
CA LEU A 140 0.25 -8.92 26.01
C LEU A 140 -0.59 -10.07 26.57
N ARG A 141 -1.73 -9.79 27.19
CA ARG A 141 -2.66 -10.81 27.71
C ARG A 141 -3.07 -11.80 26.61
N ARG A 142 -3.44 -11.29 25.43
CA ARG A 142 -3.79 -12.13 24.27
C ARG A 142 -2.63 -12.99 23.80
N LEU A 143 -1.45 -12.39 23.67
CA LEU A 143 -0.22 -13.10 23.28
C LEU A 143 0.12 -14.22 24.27
N THR A 144 0.08 -13.94 25.57
CA THR A 144 0.34 -14.93 26.61
C THR A 144 -0.66 -16.09 26.53
N ASN A 145 -1.95 -15.81 26.38
CA ASN A 145 -2.97 -16.85 26.21
C ASN A 145 -2.72 -17.71 24.96
N HIS A 146 -2.27 -17.09 23.87
CA HIS A 146 -1.92 -17.82 22.65
C HIS A 146 -0.70 -18.73 22.88
N LEU A 147 0.38 -18.21 23.47
CA LEU A 147 1.60 -18.98 23.73
C LEU A 147 1.43 -20.07 24.82
N ASN A 148 0.43 -19.95 25.68
CA ASN A 148 0.06 -21.03 26.61
C ASN A 148 -0.60 -22.22 25.90
N THR A 149 -1.17 -22.01 24.71
CA THR A 149 -1.86 -23.05 23.91
C THR A 149 -1.08 -23.44 22.66
N HIS A 150 -0.12 -22.62 22.24
CA HIS A 150 0.68 -22.79 21.02
C HIS A 150 2.16 -22.57 21.34
N HIS A 151 3.04 -23.42 20.80
CA HIS A 151 4.48 -23.36 21.10
C HIS A 151 5.19 -22.10 20.60
N TYR A 152 4.62 -21.42 19.60
CA TYR A 152 5.20 -20.21 19.01
C TYR A 152 4.11 -19.34 18.39
N ILE A 153 4.48 -18.10 18.06
CA ILE A 153 3.66 -17.16 17.32
C ILE A 153 4.50 -16.47 16.23
N THR A 154 3.92 -16.18 15.07
CA THR A 154 4.57 -15.30 14.08
C THR A 154 4.15 -13.84 14.25
N CYS A 155 4.88 -12.92 13.62
CA CYS A 155 4.43 -11.53 13.54
C CYS A 155 3.10 -11.40 12.77
N GLY A 156 2.77 -12.33 11.88
CA GLY A 156 1.47 -12.38 11.20
C GLY A 156 0.35 -12.68 12.19
N ASP A 157 0.48 -13.79 12.91
CA ASP A 157 -0.51 -14.27 13.88
C ASP A 157 -0.72 -13.25 15.00
N TYR A 158 0.36 -12.64 15.51
CA TYR A 158 0.25 -11.58 16.53
C TYR A 158 -0.56 -10.38 16.04
N ARG A 159 -0.40 -9.96 14.77
CA ARG A 159 -1.16 -8.84 14.20
C ARG A 159 -2.64 -9.18 14.10
N GLU A 160 -2.95 -10.39 13.70
CA GLU A 160 -4.33 -10.87 13.61
C GLU A 160 -4.96 -10.92 15.01
N LEU A 161 -4.27 -11.51 15.97
CA LEU A 161 -4.67 -11.64 17.37
C LEU A 161 -4.97 -10.29 18.04
N THR A 162 -4.19 -9.26 17.70
CA THR A 162 -4.23 -7.96 18.38
C THR A 162 -4.83 -6.83 17.55
N GLY A 163 -5.09 -7.05 16.26
CA GLY A 163 -5.53 -6.03 15.32
C GLY A 163 -4.51 -4.91 15.08
N CYS A 164 -3.23 -5.13 15.41
CA CYS A 164 -2.21 -4.09 15.29
C CYS A 164 -1.55 -4.03 13.90
N SER A 165 -0.98 -2.87 13.56
CA SER A 165 -0.19 -2.73 12.33
C SER A 165 1.12 -3.53 12.43
N LYS A 166 1.70 -3.90 11.28
CA LYS A 166 2.98 -4.63 11.25
C LYS A 166 4.10 -3.90 12.00
N TYR A 167 4.16 -2.58 11.87
CA TYR A 167 5.14 -1.77 12.58
C TYR A 167 4.99 -1.90 14.10
N ARG A 168 3.76 -1.78 14.61
CA ARG A 168 3.49 -1.85 16.05
C ARG A 168 3.67 -3.26 16.61
N ALA A 169 3.29 -4.29 15.83
CA ALA A 169 3.60 -5.68 16.17
C ALA A 169 5.09 -5.90 16.41
N LEU A 170 5.93 -5.41 15.50
CA LEU A 170 7.38 -5.54 15.63
C LEU A 170 7.91 -4.74 16.82
N GLN A 171 7.37 -3.55 17.10
CA GLN A 171 7.75 -2.80 18.31
C GLN A 171 7.40 -3.56 19.59
N ASP A 172 6.18 -4.10 19.70
CA ASP A 172 5.76 -4.86 20.88
C ASP A 172 6.62 -6.12 21.08
N LEU A 173 6.82 -6.91 20.01
CA LEU A 173 7.58 -8.15 20.07
C LEU A 173 9.07 -7.89 20.40
N ASN A 174 9.68 -6.85 19.81
CA ASN A 174 11.04 -6.47 20.15
C ASN A 174 11.14 -5.99 21.60
N LYS A 175 10.19 -5.18 22.08
CA LYS A 175 10.15 -4.75 23.48
C LYS A 175 10.10 -5.95 24.43
N LEU A 176 9.31 -6.98 24.12
CA LEU A 176 9.21 -8.19 24.93
C LEU A 176 10.48 -9.06 24.88
N ILE A 177 11.21 -9.03 23.77
CA ILE A 177 12.54 -9.67 23.67
C ILE A 177 13.55 -8.92 24.53
N ASP A 178 13.56 -7.58 24.45
CA ASP A 178 14.45 -6.73 25.23
C ASP A 178 14.19 -6.88 26.75
N GLU A 179 12.92 -7.11 27.13
CA GLU A 179 12.49 -7.44 28.51
C GLU A 179 12.75 -8.91 28.90
N GLY A 180 13.29 -9.75 28.01
CA GLY A 180 13.56 -11.16 28.26
C GLY A 180 12.32 -12.05 28.38
N LYS A 181 11.14 -11.55 27.97
CA LYS A 181 9.85 -12.26 28.05
C LYS A 181 9.56 -13.14 26.84
N LEU A 182 10.26 -12.92 25.74
CA LEU A 182 10.18 -13.72 24.52
C LEU A 182 11.56 -14.06 23.99
N ALA A 183 11.69 -15.25 23.43
CA ALA A 183 12.81 -15.64 22.59
C ALA A 183 12.41 -15.53 21.12
N LYS A 184 13.37 -15.14 20.28
CA LYS A 184 13.22 -15.02 18.83
C LYS A 184 13.98 -16.15 18.15
N HIS A 185 13.31 -16.88 17.28
CA HIS A 185 13.91 -17.95 16.49
C HIS A 185 13.68 -17.75 14.99
N GLY A 186 14.52 -18.39 14.18
CA GLY A 186 14.44 -18.35 12.72
C GLY A 186 14.85 -17.01 12.09
N TYR A 187 14.72 -16.92 10.77
CA TYR A 187 15.17 -15.76 9.99
C TYR A 187 14.17 -15.42 8.88
N ARG A 188 14.02 -14.11 8.58
CA ARG A 188 13.09 -13.58 7.57
C ARG A 188 11.68 -14.18 7.67
N SER A 189 11.29 -15.05 6.73
CA SER A 189 9.95 -15.63 6.60
C SER A 189 9.67 -16.74 7.61
N THR A 190 10.70 -17.33 8.23
CA THR A 190 10.56 -18.37 9.26
C THR A 190 10.66 -17.80 10.68
N ARG A 191 10.55 -16.47 10.83
CA ARG A 191 10.70 -15.81 12.12
C ARG A 191 9.52 -16.12 13.03
N VAL A 192 9.81 -16.77 14.15
CA VAL A 192 8.84 -17.14 15.18
C VAL A 192 9.30 -16.64 16.55
N TYR A 193 8.33 -16.46 17.45
CA TYR A 193 8.53 -15.97 18.82
C TYR A 193 7.89 -16.94 19.79
N SER A 194 8.56 -17.25 20.90
CA SER A 194 8.06 -18.18 21.92
C SER A 194 8.50 -17.71 23.31
N PHE A 195 7.97 -18.32 24.37
CA PHE A 195 8.55 -18.12 25.69
C PHE A 195 10.02 -18.57 25.70
N PRO A 196 10.90 -17.88 26.46
CA PRO A 196 12.27 -18.33 26.66
C PRO A 196 12.27 -19.74 27.24
N SER A 197 13.05 -20.65 26.66
CA SER A 197 13.31 -21.95 27.27
C SER A 197 14.03 -21.71 28.60
N ALA A 198 13.55 -22.30 29.70
CA ALA A 198 14.31 -22.33 30.94
C ALA A 198 15.66 -23.00 30.64
N ILE A 199 16.76 -22.30 30.91
CA ILE A 199 18.08 -22.90 30.87
C ILE A 199 18.06 -23.98 31.94
N SER A 200 18.10 -25.24 31.52
CA SER A 200 18.40 -26.36 32.41
C SER A 200 19.88 -26.21 32.76
N GLU A 201 20.18 -25.86 34.01
CA GLU A 201 21.53 -25.96 34.58
C GLU A 201 22.02 -27.42 34.59
#